data_AF-A0A7W1XV69-F1
#
_entry.id   AF-A0A7W1XV69-F1
#
_cell.length_a   1.000
_cell.length_b   1.000
_cell.length_c   1.000
_cell.angle_alpha   90.00
_cell.angle_beta   90.00
_cell.angle_gamma   90.00
#
_symmetry.space_group_name_H-M   'P 1'
#
loop_
_entity.id
_entity.type
_entity.pdbx_description
1 polymer ?
#
loop_
_entity_poly.entity_id
_entity_poly.type
_entity_poly.pdbx_seq_one_letter_code
_entity_poly.pdbx_strand_id
1 'polypeptide(L)'
;MIYMKTTSRFIPGMGRPHPVENGVNWHPTLGVPFLPGSSVKGVVRAWAESYNKVDEKTITRIFGPKELEKSAGSVIFFDALPTRHVRLAMDIMTPHHSNYYQGKTKNPHEWETPNPIPFLAVDEGQTFVFAIAPRRLQDQEDLVQVEHWLKEALETMGAGAKTAVGYGRFKKP
;
A
#
# COMPACT_ATOMS: atom_id res chain seq x y z
N MET A 1 -16.43 -7.53 0.24
CA MET A 1 -15.54 -7.07 -0.85
C MET A 1 -15.76 -5.57 -1.03
N ILE A 2 -14.69 -4.80 -1.18
CA ILE A 2 -14.73 -3.33 -1.23
C ILE A 2 -14.08 -2.88 -2.53
N TYR A 3 -14.79 -2.06 -3.30
CA TYR A 3 -14.28 -1.51 -4.55
C TYR A 3 -13.84 -0.07 -4.34
N MET A 4 -12.62 0.26 -4.75
CA MET A 4 -12.04 1.58 -4.60
C MET A 4 -11.35 1.99 -5.90
N LYS A 5 -11.46 3.26 -6.28
CA LYS A 5 -10.89 3.83 -7.50
C LYS A 5 -9.71 4.74 -7.17
N THR A 6 -8.61 4.59 -7.89
CA THR A 6 -7.44 5.46 -7.75
C THR A 6 -7.80 6.89 -8.15
N THR A 7 -7.43 7.86 -7.31
CA THR A 7 -7.58 9.31 -7.56
C THR A 7 -6.29 9.96 -8.01
N SER A 8 -5.17 9.28 -7.76
CA SER A 8 -3.83 9.66 -8.18
C SER A 8 -3.15 8.43 -8.81
N ARG A 9 -1.99 8.63 -9.43
CA ARG A 9 -1.13 7.51 -9.82
C ARG A 9 -0.83 6.62 -8.61
N PHE A 10 -0.81 5.32 -8.82
CA PHE A 10 -0.67 4.31 -7.78
C PHE A 10 0.51 3.37 -8.07
N ILE A 11 1.36 3.15 -7.07
CA ILE A 11 2.55 2.30 -7.18
C ILE A 11 2.39 1.13 -6.22
N PRO A 12 1.89 -0.03 -6.66
CA PRO A 12 1.69 -1.20 -5.81
C PRO A 12 3.02 -1.90 -5.52
N GLY A 13 3.92 -1.23 -4.80
CA GLY A 13 5.29 -1.67 -4.53
C GLY A 13 6.32 -1.11 -5.50
N MET A 14 7.54 -0.92 -5.01
CA MET A 14 8.67 -0.36 -5.75
C MET A 14 9.96 -1.12 -5.37
N GLY A 15 10.96 -1.11 -6.25
CA GLY A 15 12.27 -1.72 -5.98
C GLY A 15 12.42 -3.17 -6.46
N ARG A 16 11.51 -3.67 -7.30
CA ARG A 16 11.70 -4.94 -8.01
C ARG A 16 12.40 -4.70 -9.35
N PRO A 17 13.34 -5.58 -9.76
CA PRO A 17 13.98 -5.48 -11.07
C PRO A 17 12.93 -5.50 -12.18
N HIS A 18 13.00 -4.52 -13.07
CA HIS A 18 12.13 -4.41 -14.25
C HIS A 18 12.93 -3.87 -15.42
N PRO A 19 12.57 -4.17 -16.69
CA PRO A 19 13.25 -3.60 -17.86
C PRO A 19 13.29 -2.06 -17.89
N VAL A 20 12.35 -1.41 -17.18
CA VAL A 20 12.28 0.05 -16.98
C VAL A 20 12.83 0.44 -15.59
N GLU A 21 13.84 -0.30 -15.13
CA GLU A 21 14.57 -0.16 -13.86
C GLU A 21 13.75 -0.42 -12.58
N ASN A 22 12.71 0.38 -12.31
CA ASN A 22 11.87 0.29 -11.11
C ASN A 22 10.48 -0.29 -11.42
N GLY A 23 10.29 -1.56 -11.05
CA GLY A 23 9.04 -2.28 -11.26
C GLY A 23 7.98 -2.07 -10.17
N VAL A 24 6.73 -2.27 -10.58
CA VAL A 24 5.57 -2.49 -9.69
C VAL A 24 5.46 -3.97 -9.31
N ASN A 25 4.70 -4.31 -8.26
CA ASN A 25 4.40 -5.72 -8.00
C ASN A 25 3.43 -6.26 -9.05
N TRP A 26 3.88 -7.28 -9.77
CA TRP A 26 3.07 -8.03 -10.73
C TRP A 26 2.61 -9.35 -10.14
N HIS A 27 1.32 -9.64 -10.30
CA HIS A 27 0.75 -10.89 -9.86
C HIS A 27 1.28 -12.02 -10.76
N PRO A 28 1.95 -13.05 -10.20
CA PRO A 28 2.74 -13.99 -10.97
C PRO A 28 1.93 -14.79 -11.99
N THR A 29 0.66 -15.08 -11.68
CA THR A 29 -0.23 -15.87 -12.55
C THR A 29 -1.21 -15.04 -13.36
N LEU A 30 -1.52 -13.82 -12.92
CA LEU A 30 -2.56 -12.99 -13.54
C LEU A 30 -1.96 -11.92 -14.45
N GLY A 31 -0.65 -11.65 -14.34
CA GLY A 31 0.01 -10.65 -15.17
C GLY A 31 -0.55 -9.23 -14.97
N VAL A 32 -1.12 -8.95 -13.79
CA VAL A 32 -1.68 -7.63 -13.44
C VAL A 32 -0.93 -7.04 -12.25
N PRO A 33 -0.83 -5.70 -12.13
CA PRO A 33 -0.26 -5.10 -10.94
C PRO A 33 -1.22 -5.29 -9.76
N PHE A 34 -0.69 -5.64 -8.60
CA PHE A 34 -1.49 -5.96 -7.41
C PHE A 34 -0.84 -5.45 -6.14
N LEU A 35 -1.67 -5.12 -5.15
CA LEU A 35 -1.19 -4.80 -3.81
C LEU A 35 -1.27 -6.05 -2.93
N PRO A 36 -0.16 -6.53 -2.35
CA PRO A 36 -0.20 -7.70 -1.47
C PRO A 36 -1.13 -7.50 -0.27
N GLY A 37 -1.81 -8.56 0.17
CA GLY A 37 -2.70 -8.54 1.33
C GLY A 37 -1.97 -8.18 2.62
N SER A 38 -0.66 -8.48 2.71
CA SER A 38 0.19 -8.01 3.79
C SER A 38 0.36 -6.48 3.80
N SER A 39 0.44 -5.85 2.62
CA SER A 39 0.47 -4.40 2.49
C SER A 39 -0.88 -3.78 2.84
N VAL A 40 -2.00 -4.39 2.40
CA VAL A 40 -3.35 -3.97 2.79
C VAL A 40 -3.49 -4.02 4.32
N LYS A 41 -3.13 -5.16 4.93
CA LYS A 41 -3.11 -5.33 6.39
C LYS A 41 -2.26 -4.26 7.08
N GLY A 42 -1.07 -3.97 6.55
CA GLY A 42 -0.17 -2.95 7.07
C GLY A 42 -0.78 -1.54 7.07
N VAL A 43 -1.43 -1.15 5.97
CA VAL A 43 -2.11 0.15 5.86
C VAL A 43 -3.24 0.27 6.88
N VAL A 44 -4.10 -0.74 6.98
CA VAL A 44 -5.22 -0.71 7.95
C VAL A 44 -4.71 -0.72 9.39
N ARG A 45 -3.68 -1.52 9.69
CA ARG A 45 -3.06 -1.55 11.03
C ARG A 45 -2.48 -0.18 11.40
N ALA A 46 -1.71 0.43 10.50
CA ALA A 46 -1.11 1.73 10.73
C ALA A 46 -2.18 2.82 10.95
N TRP A 47 -3.26 2.78 10.18
CA TRP A 47 -4.40 3.68 10.37
C TRP A 47 -5.06 3.49 11.74
N ALA A 48 -5.32 2.24 12.13
CA ALA A 48 -5.96 1.92 13.41
C ALA A 48 -5.07 2.32 14.62
N GLU A 49 -3.76 2.11 14.52
CA GLU A 49 -2.79 2.50 15.56
C GLU A 49 -2.61 4.02 15.64
N SER A 50 -2.44 4.71 14.49
CA SER A 50 -2.03 6.13 14.47
C SER A 50 -3.20 7.12 14.48
N TYR A 51 -4.26 6.85 13.72
CA TYR A 51 -5.38 7.80 13.56
C TYR A 51 -6.51 7.52 14.54
N ASN A 52 -6.95 6.27 14.62
CA ASN A 52 -8.09 5.89 15.45
C ASN A 52 -7.69 5.55 16.90
N LYS A 53 -6.38 5.46 17.18
CA LYS A 53 -5.80 5.19 18.52
C LYS A 53 -6.47 4.00 19.22
N VAL A 54 -6.76 2.96 18.45
CA VAL A 54 -7.43 1.76 18.92
C VAL A 54 -6.56 1.08 19.98
N ASP A 55 -7.20 0.46 20.96
CA ASP A 55 -6.50 -0.23 22.04
C ASP A 55 -5.64 -1.40 21.51
N GLU A 56 -4.51 -1.63 22.17
CA GLU A 56 -3.54 -2.66 21.76
C GLU A 56 -4.13 -4.07 21.79
N LYS A 57 -5.11 -4.34 22.66
CA LYS A 57 -5.78 -5.65 22.75
C LYS A 57 -6.59 -5.91 21.48
N THR A 58 -7.37 -4.93 21.01
CA THR A 58 -8.12 -5.00 19.75
C THR A 58 -7.20 -5.12 18.55
N ILE A 59 -6.10 -4.34 18.51
CA ILE A 59 -5.09 -4.45 17.44
C ILE A 59 -4.50 -5.87 17.40
N THR A 60 -4.10 -6.41 18.55
CA THR A 60 -3.53 -7.75 18.66
C THR A 60 -4.54 -8.82 18.28
N ARG A 61 -5.81 -8.66 18.66
CA ARG A 61 -6.90 -9.57 18.32
C ARG A 61 -7.20 -9.59 16.81
N ILE A 62 -7.26 -8.43 16.17
CA ILE A 62 -7.60 -8.30 14.75
C ILE A 62 -6.44 -8.66 13.83
N PHE A 63 -5.24 -8.13 14.12
CA PHE A 63 -4.07 -8.26 13.25
C PHE A 63 -3.11 -9.37 13.68
N GLY A 64 -3.20 -9.85 14.91
CA GLY A 64 -2.20 -10.71 15.53
C GLY A 64 -1.08 -9.92 16.24
N PRO A 65 -0.44 -10.53 17.24
CA PRO A 65 0.69 -9.97 17.98
C PRO A 65 1.93 -9.77 17.09
N LYS A 66 2.85 -8.89 17.53
CA LYS A 66 4.09 -8.59 16.78
C LYS A 66 5.18 -9.64 16.99
N GLU A 67 5.42 -10.13 18.23
CA GLU A 67 6.63 -10.95 18.49
C GLU A 67 6.50 -12.12 19.48
N LEU A 68 5.64 -12.07 20.51
CA LEU A 68 5.78 -12.98 21.66
C LEU A 68 4.88 -14.22 21.67
N GLU A 69 3.76 -14.22 20.95
CA GLU A 69 2.86 -15.38 20.87
C GLU A 69 2.46 -15.62 19.42
N LYS A 70 2.51 -16.88 18.96
CA LYS A 70 2.05 -17.24 17.60
C LYS A 70 0.52 -17.37 17.58
N SER A 71 -0.17 -16.26 17.81
CA SER A 71 -1.60 -16.14 17.57
C SER A 71 -1.83 -15.47 16.22
N ALA A 72 -2.86 -15.89 15.52
CA ALA A 72 -3.18 -15.33 14.23
C ALA A 72 -4.43 -14.44 14.41
N GLY A 73 -4.45 -13.26 13.79
CA GLY A 73 -5.54 -12.28 13.96
C GLY A 73 -6.91 -12.73 13.44
N SER A 74 -8.00 -12.11 13.88
CA SER A 74 -9.38 -12.51 13.55
C SER A 74 -9.80 -12.24 12.09
N VAL A 75 -9.07 -11.38 11.36
CA VAL A 75 -9.41 -11.02 9.97
C VAL A 75 -8.33 -11.47 8.97
N ILE A 76 -8.78 -12.03 7.84
CA ILE A 76 -7.97 -12.43 6.69
C ILE A 76 -7.95 -11.27 5.69
N PHE A 77 -6.75 -10.88 5.25
CA PHE A 77 -6.54 -9.83 4.25
C PHE A 77 -6.04 -10.48 2.97
N PHE A 78 -6.79 -10.31 1.88
CA PHE A 78 -6.40 -10.80 0.56
C PHE A 78 -5.65 -9.74 -0.23
N ASP A 79 -4.98 -10.19 -1.28
CA ASP A 79 -4.37 -9.32 -2.28
C ASP A 79 -5.43 -8.43 -2.94
N ALA A 80 -5.11 -7.14 -3.10
CA ALA A 80 -5.96 -6.21 -3.84
C ALA A 80 -5.63 -6.30 -5.33
N LEU A 81 -6.65 -6.62 -6.12
CA LEU A 81 -6.53 -6.88 -7.56
C LEU A 81 -7.31 -5.82 -8.34
N PRO A 82 -6.88 -5.47 -9.56
CA PRO A 82 -7.65 -4.59 -10.42
C PRO A 82 -8.88 -5.32 -10.95
N THR A 83 -10.01 -4.62 -11.09
CA THR A 83 -11.26 -5.23 -11.60
C THR A 83 -11.31 -5.37 -13.12
N ARG A 84 -10.34 -4.75 -13.82
CA ARG A 84 -10.19 -4.72 -15.27
C ARG A 84 -8.73 -4.46 -15.62
N HIS A 85 -8.38 -4.58 -16.89
CA HIS A 85 -7.08 -4.15 -17.39
C HIS A 85 -6.78 -2.72 -16.94
N VAL A 86 -5.59 -2.52 -16.35
CA VAL A 86 -5.16 -1.21 -15.89
C VAL A 86 -4.41 -0.49 -16.99
N ARG A 87 -4.48 0.84 -16.97
CA ARG A 87 -3.53 1.67 -17.69
C ARG A 87 -2.29 1.91 -16.84
N LEU A 88 -1.12 1.81 -17.46
CA LEU A 88 0.14 2.18 -16.86
C LEU A 88 0.59 3.54 -17.40
N ALA A 89 1.18 4.34 -16.54
CA ALA A 89 1.84 5.58 -16.88
C ALA A 89 3.32 5.48 -16.52
N MET A 90 4.17 6.03 -17.37
CA MET A 90 5.57 6.27 -17.03
C MET A 90 5.68 7.58 -16.25
N ASP A 91 6.49 7.57 -15.21
CA ASP A 91 6.77 8.74 -14.39
C ASP A 91 8.27 8.80 -14.08
N ILE A 92 8.76 9.95 -13.61
CA ILE A 92 10.19 10.19 -13.40
C ILE A 92 10.41 10.73 -11.98
N MET A 93 11.38 10.13 -11.30
CA MET A 93 11.93 10.63 -10.04
C MET A 93 13.29 11.23 -10.27
N THR A 94 13.53 12.43 -9.75
CA THR A 94 14.82 13.11 -9.92
C THR A 94 15.43 13.45 -8.55
N PRO A 95 15.96 12.45 -7.79
CA PRO A 95 16.69 12.74 -6.57
C PRO A 95 17.93 13.61 -6.84
N HIS A 96 18.08 14.66 -6.04
CA HIS A 96 19.24 15.57 -6.10
C HIS A 96 20.32 15.21 -5.07
N HIS A 97 19.99 14.68 -3.89
CA HIS A 97 20.97 14.44 -2.82
C HIS A 97 21.19 12.95 -2.54
N SER A 98 21.42 12.17 -3.60
CA SER A 98 21.51 10.70 -3.50
C SER A 98 22.64 10.25 -2.58
N ASN A 99 23.77 10.97 -2.55
CA ASN A 99 24.91 10.62 -1.71
C ASN A 99 24.63 10.86 -0.22
N TYR A 100 23.90 11.93 0.10
CA TYR A 100 23.46 12.22 1.46
C TYR A 100 22.50 11.14 1.98
N TYR A 101 21.47 10.79 1.20
CA TYR A 101 20.52 9.75 1.59
C TYR A 101 21.14 8.34 1.70
N GLN A 102 22.26 8.10 1.01
CA GLN A 102 23.04 6.86 1.13
C GLN A 102 24.08 6.90 2.26
N GLY A 103 24.16 7.99 3.03
CA GLY A 103 25.13 8.15 4.12
C GLY A 103 26.58 8.30 3.66
N LYS A 104 26.81 8.56 2.37
CA LYS A 104 28.15 8.78 1.79
C LYS A 104 28.69 10.18 2.09
N THR A 105 27.79 11.15 2.31
CA THR A 105 28.13 12.51 2.74
C THR A 105 27.38 12.87 4.02
N LYS A 106 27.99 13.74 4.83
CA LYS A 106 27.42 14.17 6.12
C LYS A 106 26.33 15.23 5.95
N ASN A 107 26.40 16.03 4.88
CA ASN A 107 25.48 17.11 4.57
C ASN A 107 24.96 16.96 3.12
N PRO A 108 23.73 17.38 2.83
CA PRO A 108 23.25 17.50 1.46
C PRO A 108 23.98 18.66 0.78
N HIS A 109 24.58 18.39 -0.38
CA HIS A 109 25.29 19.42 -1.15
C HIS A 109 24.43 19.87 -2.32
N GLU A 110 24.26 21.19 -2.48
CA GLU A 110 23.40 21.81 -3.52
C GLU A 110 23.91 21.64 -4.96
N TRP A 111 25.15 21.16 -5.14
CA TRP A 111 25.78 20.96 -6.45
C TRP A 111 25.68 19.51 -6.98
N GLU A 112 25.03 18.61 -6.24
CA GLU A 112 24.82 17.24 -6.72
C GLU A 112 23.94 17.22 -7.98
N THR A 113 24.38 16.46 -8.99
CA THR A 113 23.67 16.35 -10.27
C THR A 113 22.33 15.62 -10.09
N PRO A 114 21.22 16.14 -10.65
CA PRO A 114 19.96 15.40 -10.68
C PRO A 114 20.14 14.05 -11.37
N ASN A 115 19.59 12.98 -10.78
CA ASN A 115 19.58 11.65 -11.38
C ASN A 115 18.15 11.25 -11.77
N PRO A 116 17.71 11.43 -13.03
CA PRO A 116 16.37 11.02 -13.47
C PRO A 116 16.24 9.50 -13.51
N ILE A 117 15.30 8.97 -12.74
CA ILE A 117 15.00 7.53 -12.65
C ILE A 117 13.56 7.34 -13.14
N PRO A 118 13.35 6.83 -14.37
CA PRO A 118 12.03 6.49 -14.84
C PRO A 118 11.46 5.29 -14.07
N PHE A 119 10.14 5.25 -13.89
CA PHE A 119 9.45 4.11 -13.29
C PHE A 119 8.02 4.01 -13.81
N LEU A 120 7.41 2.83 -13.63
CA LEU A 120 6.02 2.60 -13.99
C LEU A 120 5.10 2.81 -12.78
N ALA A 121 3.96 3.43 -13.02
CA ALA A 121 2.87 3.55 -12.09
C ALA A 121 1.55 3.11 -12.74
N VAL A 122 0.62 2.62 -11.94
CA VAL A 122 -0.78 2.48 -12.35
C VAL A 122 -1.35 3.89 -12.46
N ASP A 123 -2.03 4.17 -13.56
CA ASP A 123 -2.65 5.46 -13.83
C ASP A 123 -3.77 5.76 -12.82
N GLU A 124 -4.24 7.00 -12.81
CA GLU A 124 -5.44 7.35 -12.05
C GLU A 124 -6.72 6.77 -12.69
N GLY A 125 -7.81 6.75 -11.91
CA GLY A 125 -9.12 6.29 -12.36
C GLY A 125 -9.26 4.77 -12.52
N GLN A 126 -8.30 3.98 -12.03
CA GLN A 126 -8.33 2.52 -12.08
C GLN A 126 -9.01 1.96 -10.84
N THR A 127 -9.84 0.93 -11.01
CA THR A 127 -10.61 0.34 -9.90
C THR A 127 -9.95 -0.93 -9.40
N PHE A 128 -9.76 -1.02 -8.09
CA PHE A 128 -9.25 -2.19 -7.39
C PHE A 128 -10.32 -2.77 -6.46
N VAL A 129 -10.35 -4.08 -6.36
CA VAL A 129 -11.12 -4.81 -5.37
C VAL A 129 -10.21 -5.19 -4.20
N PHE A 130 -10.66 -4.84 -3.01
CA PHE A 130 -10.04 -5.23 -1.75
C PHE A 130 -10.97 -6.25 -1.08
N ALA A 131 -10.45 -7.44 -0.83
CA ALA A 131 -11.18 -8.50 -0.15
C ALA A 131 -10.62 -8.70 1.25
N ILE A 132 -11.53 -8.79 2.22
CA ILE A 132 -11.28 -9.17 3.61
C ILE A 132 -12.33 -10.20 3.99
N ALA A 133 -11.98 -11.12 4.88
CA ALA A 133 -12.88 -12.14 5.38
C ALA A 133 -12.64 -12.40 6.88
N PRO A 134 -13.67 -12.76 7.64
CA PRO A 134 -13.49 -13.16 9.02
C PRO A 134 -12.84 -14.55 9.03
N ARG A 135 -11.95 -14.83 9.97
CA ARG A 135 -11.37 -16.17 10.07
C ARG A 135 -12.38 -17.18 10.62
N ARG A 136 -13.20 -16.77 11.58
CA ARG A 136 -14.25 -17.59 12.20
C ARG A 136 -15.58 -16.85 12.15
N LEU A 137 -16.69 -17.58 12.29
CA LEU A 137 -18.03 -16.99 12.29
C LEU A 137 -18.26 -15.95 13.39
N GLN A 138 -17.57 -16.10 14.52
CA GLN A 138 -17.62 -15.15 15.64
C GLN A 138 -16.87 -13.84 15.38
N ASP A 139 -16.02 -13.77 14.35
CA ASP A 139 -15.16 -12.62 14.04
C ASP A 139 -15.85 -11.61 13.09
N GLN A 140 -17.17 -11.74 12.89
CA GLN A 140 -17.94 -10.91 11.95
C GLN A 140 -18.00 -9.43 12.36
N GLU A 141 -18.04 -9.15 13.67
CA GLU A 141 -18.03 -7.76 14.14
C GLU A 141 -16.69 -7.06 13.81
N ASP A 142 -15.58 -7.78 13.92
CA ASP A 142 -14.25 -7.27 13.54
C ASP A 142 -14.17 -7.00 12.05
N LEU A 143 -14.78 -7.84 11.23
CA LEU A 143 -14.83 -7.65 9.79
C LEU A 143 -15.48 -6.31 9.43
N VAL A 144 -16.63 -6.01 10.04
CA VAL A 144 -17.36 -4.75 9.82
C VAL A 144 -16.51 -3.55 10.24
N GLN A 145 -15.83 -3.67 11.38
CA GLN A 145 -14.93 -2.62 11.87
C GLN A 145 -13.74 -2.42 10.92
N VAL A 146 -13.08 -3.49 10.49
CA VAL A 146 -11.95 -3.45 9.55
C VAL A 146 -12.36 -2.93 8.18
N GLU A 147 -13.56 -3.24 7.71
CA GLU A 147 -14.11 -2.70 6.47
C GLU A 147 -14.19 -1.17 6.52
N HIS A 148 -14.62 -0.61 7.65
CA HIS A 148 -14.67 0.83 7.85
C HIS A 148 -13.27 1.44 7.83
N TRP A 149 -12.35 0.88 8.64
CA TRP A 149 -10.96 1.33 8.72
C TRP A 149 -10.24 1.27 7.38
N LEU A 150 -10.48 0.23 6.59
CA LEU A 150 -9.87 0.08 5.27
C LEU A 150 -10.31 1.20 4.32
N LYS A 151 -11.60 1.54 4.30
CA LYS A 151 -12.10 2.64 3.46
C LYS A 151 -11.45 3.96 3.86
N GLU A 152 -11.45 4.27 5.15
CA GLU A 152 -10.88 5.51 5.67
C GLU A 152 -9.36 5.58 5.46
N ALA A 153 -8.63 4.48 5.68
CA ALA A 153 -7.20 4.43 5.45
C ALA A 153 -6.83 4.66 3.98
N LEU A 154 -7.58 4.08 3.05
CA LEU A 154 -7.35 4.25 1.61
C LEU A 154 -7.66 5.68 1.13
N GLU A 155 -8.64 6.35 1.72
CA GLU A 155 -8.98 7.74 1.42
C GLU A 155 -7.97 8.73 2.06
N THR A 156 -7.51 8.46 3.29
CA THR A 156 -6.71 9.42 4.09
C THR A 156 -5.21 9.19 4.08
N MET A 157 -4.73 7.95 4.07
CA MET A 157 -3.30 7.60 4.05
C MET A 157 -2.84 7.15 2.66
N GLY A 158 -3.74 6.56 1.89
CA GLY A 158 -3.41 5.89 0.64
C GLY A 158 -2.68 4.57 0.86
N ALA A 159 -2.33 3.90 -0.24
CA ALA A 159 -1.63 2.63 -0.21
C ALA A 159 -0.52 2.56 -1.26
N GLY A 160 0.42 1.64 -1.08
CA GLY A 160 1.57 1.46 -1.98
C GLY A 160 2.75 2.35 -1.65
N ALA A 161 3.62 2.59 -2.62
CA ALA A 161 4.80 3.42 -2.44
C ALA A 161 4.48 4.91 -2.62
N LYS A 162 5.30 5.76 -1.99
CA LYS A 162 5.29 7.23 -2.19
C LYS A 162 3.98 7.93 -1.84
N THR A 163 3.23 7.39 -0.89
CA THR A 163 1.99 7.98 -0.38
C THR A 163 2.18 9.37 0.23
N ALA A 164 3.36 9.63 0.83
CA ALA A 164 3.73 10.92 1.41
C ALA A 164 3.82 12.06 0.38
N VAL A 165 4.12 11.75 -0.88
CA VAL A 165 4.17 12.73 -1.99
C VAL A 165 2.95 12.64 -2.91
N GLY A 166 1.86 12.02 -2.42
CA GLY A 166 0.56 12.06 -3.07
C GLY A 166 0.17 10.86 -3.94
N TYR A 167 1.01 9.80 -4.03
CA TYR A 167 0.65 8.60 -4.78
C TYR A 167 -0.33 7.70 -4.00
N GLY A 168 -1.02 6.83 -4.73
CA GLY A 168 -1.81 5.74 -4.17
C GLY A 168 -3.02 6.18 -3.35
N ARG A 169 -3.66 7.29 -3.71
CA ARG A 169 -4.89 7.78 -3.09
C ARG A 169 -6.11 7.15 -3.74
N PHE A 170 -7.11 6.80 -2.95
CA PHE A 170 -8.32 6.14 -3.43
C PHE A 170 -9.59 6.88 -3.00
N LYS A 171 -10.68 6.64 -3.72
CA LYS A 171 -12.04 7.03 -3.36
C LYS A 171 -13.03 5.92 -3.70
N LYS A 172 -14.24 6.00 -3.17
CA LYS A 172 -15.36 5.19 -3.67
C LYS A 172 -15.56 5.43 -5.19
N PRO A 173 -15.73 4.37 -5.98
CA PRO A 173 -15.70 4.42 -7.45
C PRO A 173 -16.77 5.31 -8.07
#